data_AF-A0A7C6ESC4-F1
#
_entry.id   AF-A0A7C6ESC4-F1
#
_cell.length_a   1.000
_cell.length_b   1.000
_cell.length_c   1.000
_cell.angle_alpha   90.00
_cell.angle_beta   90.00
_cell.angle_gamma   90.00
#
_symmetry.space_group_name_H-M   'P 1'
#
loop_
_entity.id
_entity.type
_entity.pdbx_description
1 polymer ?
#
loop_
_entity_poly.entity_id
_entity_poly.type
_entity_poly.pdbx_seq_one_letter_code
_entity_poly.pdbx_strand_id
1 'polypeptide(L)'
;MHRMGGFAKTMLVGAIVLAAGEIPGCAHRTRQPEVALVAFEFEGQKYRLRSIYWAGEGESFNELIGPGFVARDQNQDGVIDAVVLGECSLAEAQRIYEHVISTLASQNRVRRVEPGNFVYQYEAEGLRYQIKTVEVVGKGYVNEFRVTRAELLAAPELTVALDAGADGQLDEVIKGSLPLSEAQRMYAASVERGVREKRLVRADSLVLVRK
;
A
#
# COMPACT_ATOMS: atom_id res chain seq x y z
N MET A 1 -60.72 -16.73 -13.31
CA MET A 1 -59.53 -15.97 -13.73
C MET A 1 -58.34 -16.50 -12.92
N HIS A 2 -57.52 -17.35 -13.54
CA HIS A 2 -56.07 -17.13 -13.80
C HIS A 2 -55.23 -17.12 -12.51
N ARG A 3 -54.47 -18.20 -12.18
CA ARG A 3 -53.08 -18.51 -12.62
C ARG A 3 -52.17 -17.29 -12.43
N MET A 4 -51.01 -17.28 -11.77
CA MET A 4 -49.90 -18.23 -11.56
C MET A 4 -49.17 -17.81 -10.25
N GLY A 5 -48.44 -18.62 -9.48
CA GLY A 5 -47.59 -19.75 -9.86
C GLY A 5 -46.17 -19.29 -10.20
N GLY A 6 -45.38 -18.82 -9.23
CA GLY A 6 -43.98 -18.41 -9.41
C GLY A 6 -43.04 -19.29 -8.58
N PHE A 7 -42.58 -20.39 -9.18
CA PHE A 7 -41.53 -21.26 -8.66
C PHE A 7 -40.16 -20.59 -8.81
N ALA A 8 -39.41 -20.47 -7.71
CA ALA A 8 -38.00 -20.15 -7.74
C ALA A 8 -37.23 -21.30 -8.40
N LYS A 9 -36.62 -21.03 -9.56
CA LYS A 9 -35.72 -21.96 -10.25
C LYS A 9 -34.36 -21.94 -9.54
N THR A 10 -34.08 -23.00 -8.79
CA THR A 10 -32.73 -23.41 -8.42
C THR A 10 -31.98 -23.80 -9.71
N MET A 11 -31.04 -22.98 -10.16
CA MET A 11 -30.07 -23.41 -11.17
C MET A 11 -28.92 -24.13 -10.47
N LEU A 12 -28.99 -25.46 -10.52
CA LEU A 12 -27.90 -26.37 -10.26
C LEU A 12 -27.06 -26.45 -11.55
N VAL A 13 -25.85 -25.88 -11.57
CA VAL A 13 -24.89 -26.15 -12.65
C VAL A 13 -23.95 -27.23 -12.13
N GLY A 14 -24.13 -28.44 -12.65
CA GLY A 14 -23.33 -29.61 -12.32
C GLY A 14 -21.91 -29.50 -12.87
N ALA A 15 -20.93 -29.82 -12.04
CA ALA A 15 -19.57 -30.13 -12.48
C ALA A 15 -19.48 -31.63 -12.76
N ILE A 16 -19.11 -31.99 -14.00
CA ILE A 16 -18.78 -33.35 -14.40
C ILE A 16 -17.39 -33.67 -13.84
N VAL A 17 -17.30 -34.66 -12.94
CA VAL A 17 -16.02 -35.20 -12.48
C VAL A 17 -15.61 -36.31 -13.45
N LEU A 18 -14.68 -36.02 -14.35
CA LEU A 18 -13.98 -37.03 -15.14
C LEU A 18 -12.71 -37.44 -14.37
N ALA A 19 -12.69 -38.67 -13.87
CA ALA A 19 -11.51 -39.29 -13.30
C ALA A 19 -10.50 -39.59 -14.42
N ALA A 20 -9.45 -38.77 -14.51
CA ALA A 20 -8.30 -39.03 -15.36
C ALA A 20 -7.13 -39.51 -14.49
N GLY A 21 -6.56 -40.65 -14.89
CA GLY A 21 -5.55 -41.40 -14.15
C GLY A 21 -4.28 -40.62 -13.84
N GLU A 22 -3.66 -41.05 -12.75
CA GLU A 22 -2.44 -40.48 -12.18
C GLU A 22 -1.23 -40.78 -13.06
N ILE A 23 -0.76 -39.77 -13.78
CA ILE A 23 0.62 -39.70 -14.21
C ILE A 23 1.34 -38.89 -13.11
N PRO A 24 2.35 -39.45 -12.41
CA PRO A 24 3.16 -38.70 -11.45
C PRO A 24 4.13 -37.80 -12.23
N GLY A 25 3.58 -36.79 -12.90
CA GLY A 25 4.32 -35.63 -13.31
C GLY A 25 4.40 -34.72 -12.09
N CYS A 26 5.61 -34.47 -11.58
CA CYS A 26 5.86 -33.29 -10.75
C CYS A 26 5.60 -32.05 -11.62
N ALA A 27 4.32 -31.69 -11.77
CA ALA A 27 3.93 -30.39 -12.25
C ALA A 27 4.38 -29.41 -11.18
N HIS A 28 5.50 -28.74 -11.46
CA HIS A 28 5.90 -27.53 -10.75
C HIS A 28 4.75 -26.54 -10.92
N ARG A 29 3.78 -26.54 -9.98
CA ARG A 29 2.72 -25.54 -9.94
C ARG A 29 3.41 -24.23 -9.58
N THR A 30 3.83 -23.48 -10.59
CA THR A 30 4.07 -22.04 -10.41
C THR A 30 2.80 -21.47 -9.80
N ARG A 31 2.89 -21.03 -8.54
CA ARG A 31 1.76 -20.44 -7.84
C ARG A 31 1.35 -19.20 -8.61
N GLN A 32 0.15 -19.23 -9.17
CA GLN A 32 -0.39 -18.06 -9.86
C GLN A 32 -0.78 -17.01 -8.82
N PRO A 33 -0.56 -15.72 -9.10
CA PRO A 33 -1.04 -14.67 -8.22
C PRO A 33 -2.57 -14.71 -8.12
N GLU A 34 -3.08 -14.49 -6.91
CA GLU A 34 -4.48 -14.12 -6.71
C GLU A 34 -4.64 -12.63 -6.97
N VAL A 35 -5.69 -12.26 -7.71
CA VAL A 35 -5.96 -10.87 -8.10
C VAL A 35 -7.37 -10.49 -7.68
N ALA A 36 -7.48 -9.42 -6.90
CA ALA A 36 -8.74 -8.74 -6.62
C ALA A 36 -8.79 -7.41 -7.39
N LEU A 37 -9.94 -7.08 -7.98
CA LEU A 37 -10.12 -5.86 -8.77
C LEU A 37 -11.42 -5.18 -8.36
N VAL A 38 -11.37 -3.86 -8.15
CA VAL A 38 -12.55 -3.02 -8.01
C VAL A 38 -12.45 -1.82 -8.95
N ALA A 39 -13.55 -1.53 -9.65
CA ALA A 39 -13.70 -0.30 -10.41
C ALA A 39 -14.49 0.71 -9.57
N PHE A 40 -14.13 1.98 -9.64
CA PHE A 40 -14.80 3.05 -8.91
C PHE A 40 -14.72 4.37 -9.70
N GLU A 41 -15.49 5.36 -9.26
CA GLU A 41 -15.49 6.71 -9.81
C GLU A 41 -15.05 7.70 -8.73
N PHE A 42 -14.22 8.67 -9.10
CA PHE A 42 -13.79 9.76 -8.24
C PHE A 42 -13.68 11.04 -9.07
N GLU A 43 -14.31 12.13 -8.61
CA GLU A 43 -14.34 13.42 -9.33
C GLU A 43 -14.73 13.30 -10.82
N GLY A 44 -15.68 12.39 -11.13
CA GLY A 44 -16.19 12.15 -12.48
C GLY A 44 -15.28 11.32 -13.40
N GLN A 45 -14.15 10.82 -12.90
CA GLN A 45 -13.24 9.95 -13.64
C GLN A 45 -13.28 8.51 -13.11
N LYS A 46 -13.04 7.55 -14.03
CA LYS A 46 -13.08 6.12 -13.71
C LYS A 46 -11.69 5.59 -13.39
N TYR A 47 -11.59 4.87 -12.28
CA TYR A 47 -10.36 4.28 -11.77
C TYR A 47 -10.56 2.80 -11.49
N ARG A 48 -9.45 2.08 -11.31
CA ARG A 48 -9.44 0.71 -10.83
C ARG A 48 -8.41 0.56 -9.73
N LEU A 49 -8.76 -0.17 -8.67
CA LEU A 49 -7.82 -0.66 -7.68
C LEU A 49 -7.65 -2.17 -7.90
N ARG A 50 -6.41 -2.58 -8.14
CA ARG A 50 -6.01 -3.98 -8.31
C ARG A 50 -5.12 -4.38 -7.13
N SER A 51 -5.50 -5.42 -6.40
CA SER A 51 -4.68 -6.05 -5.37
C SER A 51 -4.11 -7.35 -5.92
N ILE A 52 -2.80 -7.55 -5.81
CA ILE A 52 -2.11 -8.75 -6.27
C ILE A 52 -1.41 -9.41 -5.07
N TYR A 53 -1.62 -10.70 -4.88
CA TYR A 53 -1.06 -11.46 -3.76
C TYR A 53 -0.57 -12.83 -4.22
N TRP A 54 0.64 -13.20 -3.79
CA TRP A 54 1.21 -14.53 -4.01
C TRP A 54 1.16 -15.35 -2.72
N ALA A 55 0.34 -16.42 -2.73
CA ALA A 55 0.17 -17.28 -1.57
C ALA A 55 1.51 -17.88 -1.11
N GLY A 56 1.93 -17.49 0.10
CA GLY A 56 3.09 -18.07 0.80
C GLY A 56 4.46 -17.49 0.44
N GLU A 57 4.55 -16.47 -0.42
CA GLU A 57 5.81 -15.77 -0.74
C GLU A 57 5.90 -14.41 -0.04
N GLY A 58 4.80 -13.92 0.55
CA GLY A 58 4.78 -12.65 1.29
C GLY A 58 4.84 -11.42 0.39
N GLU A 59 4.93 -11.60 -0.93
CA GLU A 59 4.84 -10.53 -1.90
C GLU A 59 3.36 -10.21 -2.17
N SER A 60 2.99 -8.98 -1.91
CA SER A 60 1.68 -8.45 -2.20
C SER A 60 1.73 -6.94 -2.34
N PHE A 61 1.00 -6.41 -3.31
CA PHE A 61 0.94 -4.98 -3.54
C PHE A 61 -0.42 -4.58 -4.11
N ASN A 62 -0.73 -3.30 -3.99
CA ASN A 62 -1.89 -2.68 -4.59
C ASN A 62 -1.45 -1.75 -5.72
N GLU A 63 -2.24 -1.71 -6.78
CA GLU A 63 -2.08 -0.79 -7.89
C GLU A 63 -3.35 0.03 -8.07
N LEU A 64 -3.19 1.35 -8.01
CA LEU A 64 -4.18 2.31 -8.46
C LEU A 64 -3.95 2.59 -9.94
N ILE A 65 -4.96 2.31 -10.76
CA ILE A 65 -4.93 2.47 -12.21
C ILE A 65 -5.90 3.58 -12.58
N GLY A 66 -5.36 4.68 -13.10
CA GLY A 66 -6.13 5.84 -13.57
C GLY A 66 -5.92 6.12 -15.05
N PRO A 67 -6.52 7.22 -15.56
CA PRO A 67 -6.33 7.63 -16.95
C PRO A 67 -4.87 8.02 -17.19
N GLY A 68 -4.13 7.14 -17.87
CA GLY A 68 -2.75 7.41 -18.25
C GLY A 68 -1.70 7.21 -17.15
N PHE A 69 -2.05 6.67 -15.98
CA PHE A 69 -1.08 6.34 -14.94
C PHE A 69 -1.38 5.04 -14.19
N VAL A 70 -0.33 4.45 -13.60
CA VAL A 70 -0.40 3.39 -12.60
C VAL A 70 0.46 3.77 -11.41
N ALA A 71 -0.13 3.81 -10.24
CA ALA A 71 0.54 4.06 -8.97
C ALA A 71 0.48 2.80 -8.10
N ARG A 72 1.48 2.59 -7.25
CA ARG A 72 1.68 1.36 -6.48
C ARG A 72 1.86 1.64 -4.99
N ASP A 73 1.14 0.89 -4.18
CA ASP A 73 1.38 0.66 -2.76
C ASP A 73 1.99 -0.75 -2.64
N GLN A 74 3.30 -0.80 -2.49
CA GLN A 74 4.14 -1.98 -2.58
C GLN A 74 4.00 -2.90 -1.37
N ASN A 75 3.54 -2.37 -0.23
CA ASN A 75 3.50 -3.10 1.03
C ASN A 75 2.09 -3.18 1.65
N GLN A 76 1.10 -2.61 0.97
CA GLN A 76 -0.34 -2.59 1.30
C GLN A 76 -0.67 -1.88 2.62
N ASP A 77 0.08 -0.83 2.98
CA ASP A 77 -0.16 -0.03 4.19
C ASP A 77 -1.11 1.16 3.98
N GLY A 78 -1.63 1.34 2.76
CA GLY A 78 -2.51 2.45 2.43
C GLY A 78 -1.76 3.69 1.95
N VAL A 79 -0.45 3.63 1.73
CA VAL A 79 0.37 4.70 1.19
C VAL A 79 0.90 4.30 -0.20
N ILE A 80 0.71 5.18 -1.18
CA ILE A 80 1.30 5.01 -2.51
C ILE A 80 2.79 5.34 -2.44
N ASP A 81 3.64 4.35 -2.72
CA ASP A 81 5.11 4.52 -2.72
C ASP A 81 5.63 5.14 -4.02
N ALA A 82 5.00 4.83 -5.16
CA ALA A 82 5.50 5.25 -6.46
C ALA A 82 4.43 5.30 -7.57
N VAL A 83 4.62 6.20 -8.54
CA VAL A 83 4.01 6.11 -9.87
C VAL A 83 4.93 5.28 -10.77
N VAL A 84 4.45 4.09 -11.14
CA VAL A 84 5.23 3.07 -11.89
C VAL A 84 5.03 3.16 -13.40
N LEU A 85 3.95 3.81 -13.86
CA LEU A 85 3.68 4.08 -15.26
C LEU A 85 2.95 5.42 -15.40
N GLY A 86 3.32 6.20 -16.41
CA GLY A 86 2.60 7.42 -16.78
C GLY A 86 2.89 8.62 -15.90
N GLU A 87 1.98 9.60 -15.91
CA GLU A 87 2.14 10.89 -15.23
C GLU A 87 0.97 11.12 -14.26
N CYS A 88 1.30 11.29 -12.99
CA CYS A 88 0.40 11.68 -11.90
C CYS A 88 1.30 12.09 -10.71
N SER A 89 0.85 13.02 -9.86
CA SER A 89 1.57 13.31 -8.62
C SER A 89 1.29 12.23 -7.57
N LEU A 90 2.21 11.98 -6.64
CA LEU A 90 1.97 11.00 -5.58
C LEU A 90 0.85 11.47 -4.65
N ALA A 91 0.78 12.77 -4.34
CA ALA A 91 -0.31 13.37 -3.58
C ALA A 91 -1.69 13.18 -4.24
N GLU A 92 -1.78 13.34 -5.57
CA GLU A 92 -3.03 13.09 -6.30
C GLU A 92 -3.39 11.60 -6.30
N ALA A 93 -2.42 10.72 -6.60
CA ALA A 93 -2.62 9.27 -6.53
C ALA A 93 -3.06 8.83 -5.13
N GLN A 94 -2.44 9.37 -4.08
CA GLN A 94 -2.77 9.09 -2.69
C GLN A 94 -4.20 9.51 -2.36
N ARG A 95 -4.63 10.72 -2.75
CA ARG A 95 -6.02 11.18 -2.55
C ARG A 95 -7.05 10.23 -3.15
N ILE A 96 -6.82 9.81 -4.41
CA ILE A 96 -7.72 8.88 -5.11
C ILE A 96 -7.72 7.52 -4.43
N TYR A 97 -6.55 7.04 -4.00
CA TYR A 97 -6.38 5.77 -3.32
C TYR A 97 -7.11 5.73 -1.98
N GLU A 98 -7.00 6.79 -1.17
CA GLU A 98 -7.70 6.90 0.10
C GLU A 98 -9.22 6.88 -0.04
N HIS A 99 -9.74 7.49 -1.11
CA HIS A 99 -11.17 7.45 -1.40
C HIS A 99 -11.67 6.01 -1.60
N VAL A 100 -10.99 5.20 -2.41
CA VAL A 100 -11.41 3.81 -2.63
C VAL A 100 -11.15 2.94 -1.40
N ILE A 101 -10.03 3.10 -0.69
CA ILE A 101 -9.73 2.33 0.51
C ILE A 101 -10.75 2.62 1.61
N SER A 102 -11.11 3.88 1.85
CA SER A 102 -12.16 4.24 2.82
C SER A 102 -13.53 3.69 2.44
N THR A 103 -13.88 3.74 1.14
CA THR A 103 -15.10 3.13 0.62
C THR A 103 -15.14 1.62 0.87
N LEU A 104 -14.07 0.90 0.53
CA LEU A 104 -13.98 -0.55 0.78
C LEU A 104 -13.96 -0.89 2.27
N ALA A 105 -13.30 -0.07 3.09
CA ALA A 105 -13.23 -0.26 4.54
C ALA A 105 -14.64 -0.16 5.17
N SER A 106 -15.45 0.82 4.75
CA SER A 106 -16.85 0.93 5.20
C SER A 106 -17.72 -0.27 4.79
N GLN A 107 -17.28 -1.04 3.81
CA GLN A 107 -17.93 -2.27 3.34
C GLN A 107 -17.34 -3.55 3.98
N ASN A 108 -16.38 -3.44 4.90
CA ASN A 108 -15.61 -4.56 5.46
C ASN A 108 -14.88 -5.41 4.39
N ARG A 109 -14.41 -4.77 3.31
CA ARG A 109 -13.74 -5.43 2.17
C ARG A 109 -12.23 -5.21 2.12
N VAL A 110 -11.66 -4.58 3.16
CA VAL A 110 -10.22 -4.35 3.28
C VAL A 110 -9.67 -5.32 4.31
N ARG A 111 -8.66 -6.09 3.91
CA ARG A 111 -7.82 -6.83 4.83
C ARG A 111 -6.55 -6.02 5.05
N ARG A 112 -6.23 -5.70 6.32
CA ARG A 112 -4.94 -5.12 6.65
C ARG A 112 -3.87 -6.22 6.58
N VAL A 113 -2.79 -5.92 5.89
CA VAL A 113 -1.56 -6.70 5.96
C VAL A 113 -0.66 -6.00 6.97
N GLU A 114 -0.17 -6.75 7.96
CA GLU A 114 0.80 -6.21 8.91
C GLU A 114 2.08 -5.89 8.14
N PRO A 115 2.56 -4.63 8.17
CA PRO A 115 3.76 -4.24 7.44
C PRO A 115 4.97 -5.08 7.85
N GLY A 116 5.82 -5.43 6.88
CA GLY A 116 7.10 -6.08 7.13
C GLY A 116 8.05 -5.26 8.01
N ASN A 117 9.04 -5.95 8.59
CA ASN A 117 10.03 -5.45 9.56
C ASN A 117 11.00 -4.42 8.96
N PHE A 118 10.56 -3.17 8.72
CA PHE A 118 11.43 -2.06 8.27
C PHE A 118 10.97 -0.72 8.82
N VAL A 119 10.57 -0.70 10.10
CA VAL A 119 10.04 0.49 10.76
C VAL A 119 10.97 0.93 11.90
N TYR A 120 11.43 2.18 11.81
CA TYR A 120 11.96 2.92 12.93
C TYR A 120 10.86 3.83 13.47
N GLN A 121 10.62 3.78 14.78
CA GLN A 121 9.64 4.64 15.42
C GLN A 121 10.13 5.10 16.80
N TYR A 122 9.78 6.31 17.18
CA TYR A 122 9.99 6.84 18.52
C TYR A 122 8.94 7.90 18.85
N GLU A 123 8.80 8.19 20.14
CA GLU A 123 7.93 9.26 20.63
C GLU A 123 8.75 10.36 21.29
N ALA A 124 8.41 11.61 21.00
CA ALA A 124 9.00 12.79 21.62
C ALA A 124 8.01 13.95 21.55
N GLU A 125 7.91 14.74 22.63
CA GLU A 125 7.09 15.96 22.67
C GLU A 125 5.62 15.73 22.31
N GLY A 126 5.04 14.60 22.73
CA GLY A 126 3.65 14.24 22.43
C GLY A 126 3.41 13.80 20.98
N LEU A 127 4.46 13.67 20.17
CA LEU A 127 4.40 13.20 18.79
C LEU A 127 5.05 11.83 18.65
N ARG A 128 4.51 11.01 17.75
CA ARG A 128 5.11 9.77 17.28
C ARG A 128 5.68 10.01 15.89
N TYR A 129 6.95 9.70 15.74
CA TYR A 129 7.70 9.79 14.50
C TYR A 129 7.95 8.37 13.99
N GLN A 130 7.77 8.18 12.69
CA GLN A 130 7.98 6.89 12.04
C GLN A 130 8.73 7.10 10.74
N ILE A 131 9.79 6.33 10.54
CA ILE A 131 10.46 6.17 9.25
C ILE A 131 10.31 4.71 8.85
N LYS A 132 9.79 4.48 7.65
CA LYS A 132 9.65 3.15 7.07
C LYS A 132 10.38 3.10 5.74
N THR A 133 11.23 2.09 5.56
CA THR A 133 11.91 1.85 4.29
C THR A 133 11.17 0.78 3.50
N VAL A 134 10.87 1.06 2.24
CA VAL A 134 10.15 0.17 1.31
C VAL A 134 11.01 -0.05 0.08
N GLU A 135 11.20 -1.30 -0.34
CA GLU A 135 11.86 -1.62 -1.60
C GLU A 135 10.82 -1.69 -2.71
N VAL A 136 10.84 -0.74 -3.63
CA VAL A 136 9.93 -0.66 -4.77
C VAL A 136 10.58 -1.28 -5.99
N VAL A 137 9.94 -2.31 -6.55
CA VAL A 137 10.44 -3.04 -7.71
C VAL A 137 10.67 -2.09 -8.90
N GLY A 138 11.92 -2.02 -9.37
CA GLY A 138 12.33 -1.18 -10.50
C GLY A 138 12.53 0.31 -10.18
N LYS A 139 12.36 0.73 -8.91
CA LYS A 139 12.57 2.11 -8.46
C LYS A 139 13.62 2.23 -7.35
N GLY A 140 13.90 1.16 -6.61
CA GLY A 140 14.88 1.16 -5.51
C GLY A 140 14.21 1.32 -4.15
N TYR A 141 14.92 1.90 -3.18
CA TYR A 141 14.40 2.13 -1.84
C TYR A 141 13.68 3.48 -1.75
N VAL A 142 12.54 3.49 -1.06
CA VAL A 142 11.76 4.67 -0.72
C VAL A 142 11.64 4.72 0.80
N ASN A 143 11.74 5.92 1.38
CA ASN A 143 11.42 6.15 2.78
C ASN A 143 10.08 6.87 2.90
N GLU A 144 9.18 6.29 3.68
CA GLU A 144 7.99 6.97 4.19
C GLU A 144 8.28 7.57 5.56
N PHE A 145 8.05 8.87 5.70
CA PHE A 145 8.11 9.58 6.96
C PHE A 145 6.71 9.99 7.42
N ARG A 146 6.32 9.54 8.63
CA ARG A 146 5.00 9.79 9.21
C ARG A 146 5.13 10.45 10.58
N VAL A 147 4.28 11.46 10.82
CA VAL A 147 4.14 12.12 12.12
C VAL A 147 2.69 12.06 12.57
N THR A 148 2.46 11.55 13.77
CA THR A 148 1.13 11.46 14.41
C THR A 148 1.19 11.96 15.85
N ARG A 149 0.03 12.23 16.47
CA ARG A 149 -0.03 12.52 17.91
C ARG A 149 0.09 11.22 18.71
N ALA A 150 1.04 11.16 19.64
CA ALA A 150 1.32 9.94 20.41
C ALA A 150 0.16 9.53 21.34
N GLU A 151 -0.57 10.52 21.88
CA GLU A 151 -1.63 10.33 22.88
C GLU A 151 -2.89 9.65 22.33
N LEU A 152 -3.05 9.57 21.00
CA LEU A 152 -4.24 9.02 20.36
C LEU A 152 -3.90 7.73 19.63
N LEU A 153 -4.52 6.61 20.06
CA LEU A 153 -4.40 5.29 19.41
C LEU A 153 -4.76 5.34 17.91
N ALA A 154 -5.67 6.23 17.52
CA ALA A 154 -6.07 6.47 16.13
C ALA A 154 -5.96 7.97 15.79
N ALA A 155 -4.80 8.57 16.08
CA ALA A 155 -4.54 9.95 15.72
C ALA A 155 -4.59 10.11 14.18
N PRO A 156 -5.23 11.17 13.66
CA PRO A 156 -4.99 11.54 12.26
C PRO A 156 -3.51 11.86 12.06
N GLU A 157 -3.01 11.54 10.87
CA GLU A 157 -1.66 11.88 10.46
C GLU A 157 -1.52 13.40 10.32
N LEU A 158 -0.50 13.95 11.00
CA LEU A 158 -0.13 15.36 10.83
C LEU A 158 0.62 15.53 9.50
N THR A 159 1.43 14.54 9.14
CA THR A 159 2.07 14.45 7.83
C THR A 159 2.38 13.00 7.46
N VAL A 160 2.32 12.72 6.17
CA VAL A 160 3.02 11.62 5.51
C VAL A 160 3.80 12.22 4.35
N ALA A 161 5.11 12.00 4.33
CA ALA A 161 6.02 12.52 3.32
C ALA A 161 6.91 11.40 2.79
N LEU A 162 7.39 11.56 1.56
CA LEU A 162 8.20 10.56 0.88
C LEU A 162 9.58 11.12 0.54
N ASP A 163 10.59 10.27 0.74
CA ASP A 163 11.94 10.38 0.20
C ASP A 163 12.09 9.21 -0.80
N ALA A 164 11.85 9.50 -2.07
CA ALA A 164 11.76 8.52 -3.16
C ALA A 164 13.12 7.92 -3.54
N GLY A 165 14.22 8.55 -3.14
CA GLY A 165 15.58 8.06 -3.33
C GLY A 165 16.16 7.35 -2.10
N ALA A 166 15.43 7.35 -0.99
CA ALA A 166 15.94 7.02 0.34
C ALA A 166 17.25 7.76 0.67
N ASP A 167 17.46 8.99 0.20
CA ASP A 167 18.72 9.73 0.32
C ASP A 167 18.78 10.69 1.53
N GLY A 168 17.69 10.75 2.31
CA GLY A 168 17.54 11.65 3.43
C GLY A 168 16.91 13.01 3.09
N GLN A 169 16.46 13.24 1.86
CA GLN A 169 15.69 14.40 1.44
C GLN A 169 14.26 13.99 1.07
N LEU A 170 13.27 14.61 1.71
CA LEU A 170 11.87 14.45 1.34
C LEU A 170 11.58 15.20 0.03
N ASP A 171 10.95 14.51 -0.92
CA ASP A 171 10.54 15.05 -2.21
C ASP A 171 9.17 15.73 -2.11
N GLU A 172 8.21 15.10 -1.42
CA GLU A 172 6.87 15.66 -1.28
C GLU A 172 6.15 15.23 0.01
N VAL A 173 5.14 16.03 0.38
CA VAL A 173 4.15 15.69 1.39
C VAL A 173 2.91 15.16 0.66
N ILE A 174 2.67 13.85 0.76
CA ILE A 174 1.52 13.19 0.10
C ILE A 174 0.24 13.32 0.93
N LYS A 175 0.36 13.62 2.23
CA LYS A 175 -0.77 13.74 3.15
C LYS A 175 -0.46 14.61 4.35
N GLY A 176 -1.50 15.27 4.87
CA GLY A 176 -1.42 16.12 6.05
C GLY A 176 -1.26 17.59 5.67
N SER A 177 -0.93 18.41 6.64
CA SER A 177 -0.88 19.87 6.48
C SER A 177 0.47 20.49 6.84
N LEU A 178 1.45 19.69 7.26
CA LEU A 178 2.79 20.21 7.52
C LEU A 178 3.45 20.65 6.20
N PRO A 179 4.05 21.85 6.15
CA PRO A 179 4.87 22.25 5.02
C PRO A 179 6.05 21.29 4.83
N LEU A 180 6.45 21.04 3.57
CA LEU A 180 7.57 20.14 3.25
C LEU A 180 8.86 20.53 3.99
N SER A 181 9.17 21.82 4.12
CA SER A 181 10.35 22.30 4.84
C SER A 181 10.34 21.98 6.33
N GLU A 182 9.16 21.97 6.95
CA GLU A 182 8.98 21.56 8.33
C GLU A 182 9.06 20.04 8.48
N ALA A 183 8.41 19.30 7.59
CA ALA A 183 8.54 17.85 7.53
C ALA A 183 10.01 17.41 7.35
N GLN A 184 10.77 18.09 6.47
CA GLN A 184 12.19 17.81 6.23
C GLN A 184 13.03 18.04 7.48
N ARG A 185 12.77 19.11 8.24
CA ARG A 185 13.47 19.37 9.50
C ARG A 185 13.21 18.26 10.52
N MET A 186 11.96 17.82 10.64
CA MET A 186 11.59 16.72 11.55
C MET A 186 12.17 15.38 11.11
N TYR A 187 12.17 15.12 9.80
CA TYR A 187 12.74 13.92 9.20
C TYR A 187 14.25 13.85 9.42
N ALA A 188 14.99 14.93 9.14
CA ALA A 188 16.43 14.98 9.37
C ALA A 188 16.80 14.70 10.84
N ALA A 189 16.08 15.30 11.79
CA ALA A 189 16.26 15.03 13.21
C ALA A 189 15.95 13.56 13.58
N SER A 190 14.91 12.99 12.97
CA SER A 190 14.55 11.57 13.14
C SER A 190 15.64 10.64 12.60
N VAL A 191 16.21 10.97 11.43
CA VAL A 191 17.30 10.22 10.82
C VAL A 191 18.55 10.25 11.70
N GLU A 192 18.97 11.43 12.16
CA GLU A 192 20.13 11.56 13.06
C GLU A 192 19.95 10.78 14.35
N ARG A 193 18.74 10.81 14.92
CA ARG A 193 18.40 10.03 16.10
C ARG A 193 18.50 8.53 15.81
N GLY A 194 17.85 8.04 14.77
CA GLY A 194 17.84 6.61 14.43
C GLY A 194 19.22 6.07 14.07
N VAL A 195 20.08 6.87 13.44
CA VAL A 195 21.49 6.52 13.17
C VAL A 195 22.28 6.38 14.47
N ARG A 196 22.14 7.34 15.40
CA ARG A 196 22.77 7.29 16.73
C ARG A 196 22.30 6.08 17.56
N GLU A 197 21.03 5.73 17.45
CA GLU A 197 20.43 4.54 18.07
C GLU A 197 20.76 3.23 17.33
N LYS A 198 21.49 3.29 16.21
CA LYS A 198 21.85 2.15 15.34
C LYS A 198 20.64 1.40 14.77
N ARG A 199 19.49 2.08 14.70
CA ARG A 199 18.21 1.61 14.13
C ARG A 199 18.05 2.02 12.66
N LEU A 200 18.75 3.06 12.24
CA LEU A 200 18.93 3.46 10.84
C LEU A 200 20.42 3.30 10.46
N VAL A 201 20.69 3.06 9.19
CA VAL A 201 22.04 3.03 8.62
C VAL A 201 22.14 4.03 7.48
N ARG A 202 23.30 4.67 7.36
CA ARG A 202 23.69 5.41 6.15
C ARG A 202 24.68 4.55 5.37
N ALA A 203 24.29 4.12 4.17
CA ALA A 203 25.10 3.28 3.29
C ALA A 203 24.90 3.71 1.84
N ASP A 204 25.99 3.94 1.10
CA ASP A 204 25.94 4.29 -0.32
C ASP A 204 24.99 5.46 -0.65
N SER A 205 25.07 6.52 0.18
CA SER A 205 24.17 7.69 0.14
C SER A 205 22.71 7.42 0.50
N LEU A 206 22.34 6.19 0.83
CA LEU A 206 21.01 5.81 1.29
C LEU A 206 20.89 5.88 2.82
N VAL A 207 19.71 6.23 3.29
CA VAL A 207 19.24 6.15 4.67
C VAL A 207 18.23 5.01 4.74
N LEU A 208 18.57 3.92 5.41
CA LEU A 208 17.72 2.73 5.47
C LEU A 208 17.41 2.34 6.92
N VAL A 209 16.19 1.85 7.16
CA VAL A 209 15.85 1.18 8.43
C VAL A 209 16.55 -0.17 8.50
N ARG A 210 17.22 -0.42 9.63
CA ARG A 210 17.94 -1.67 9.86
C ARG A 210 16.96 -2.83 10.11
N LYS A 211 17.21 -3.96 9.44
CA LYS A 211 16.55 -5.26 9.71
C LYS A 211 16.85 -5.76 11.12
#